data_AF-A0AB38A1W0-F1
#
_entry.id   AF-A0AB38A1W0-F1
#
_cell.length_a   1.000
_cell.length_b   1.000
_cell.length_c   1.000
_cell.angle_alpha   90.00
_cell.angle_beta   90.00
_cell.angle_gamma   90.00
#
_symmetry.space_group_name_H-M   'P 1'
#
loop_
_entity.id
_entity.type
_entity.pdbx_description
1 polymer ?
#
loop_
_entity_poly.entity_id
_entity_poly.type
_entity_poly.pdbx_seq_one_letter_code
_entity_poly.pdbx_strand_id
1 'polypeptide(L)'
;MFLSLDQNKLQSLPTKNQIAVRLDILFILCDYLDDILDGDSVITLPKNELLITAMSLLFISIGELCELNKNYLDTSKILFFLTESINGERFDFYSTLSEDSSAEVYFSKMLQKSTPLVQLVFYLACPDNELIWKDCAQNLSTAFQLQNDALDCMDTSKSDLVLFKETLPFIKALEYARIHTDKRFLTIIEHQITDEDSLAFLAFYMEECGAVEYCLRAASLYFEEAFQILKNNSNISVEVFTLLKSYLKE
;
A
#
# COMPACT_ATOMS: atom_id res chain seq x y z
N MET A 1 -24.92 -33.26 16.15
CA MET A 1 -25.99 -32.63 15.36
C MET A 1 -25.32 -32.01 14.14
N PHE A 2 -25.09 -32.81 13.10
CA PHE A 2 -24.53 -32.32 11.85
C PHE A 2 -25.67 -31.66 11.08
N LEU A 3 -25.60 -30.34 10.91
CA LEU A 3 -26.47 -29.62 10.00
C LEU A 3 -26.19 -30.15 8.59
N SER A 4 -27.23 -30.71 7.96
CA SER A 4 -27.16 -31.09 6.55
C SER A 4 -26.93 -29.81 5.75
N LEU A 5 -25.75 -29.67 5.16
CA LEU A 5 -25.51 -28.67 4.14
C LEU A 5 -26.34 -29.07 2.92
N ASP A 6 -27.34 -28.24 2.64
CA ASP A 6 -28.15 -28.28 1.45
C ASP A 6 -27.25 -27.93 0.25
N GLN A 7 -26.52 -28.92 -0.27
CA GLN A 7 -25.42 -28.74 -1.24
C GLN A 7 -25.88 -28.50 -2.69
N ASN A 8 -27.16 -28.23 -2.95
CA ASN A 8 -27.68 -28.19 -4.33
C ASN A 8 -28.43 -26.91 -4.73
N LYS A 9 -28.21 -25.78 -4.05
CA LYS A 9 -28.55 -24.47 -4.63
C LYS A 9 -27.31 -23.86 -5.27
N LEU A 10 -27.34 -23.67 -6.59
CA LEU A 10 -26.45 -22.73 -7.27
C LEU A 10 -26.63 -21.37 -6.57
N GLN A 11 -25.70 -21.02 -5.68
CA GLN A 11 -25.69 -19.69 -5.09
C GLN A 11 -25.28 -18.70 -6.18
N SER A 12 -26.01 -17.59 -6.28
CA SER A 12 -25.70 -16.51 -7.22
C SER A 12 -24.29 -15.96 -6.95
N LEU A 13 -23.63 -15.49 -8.00
CA LEU A 13 -22.39 -14.72 -7.89
C LEU A 13 -22.52 -13.64 -6.80
N PRO A 14 -21.47 -13.40 -6.00
CA PRO A 14 -21.50 -12.33 -5.02
C PRO A 14 -21.71 -10.99 -5.71
N THR A 15 -22.57 -10.16 -5.13
CA THR A 15 -22.79 -8.80 -5.62
C THR A 15 -21.57 -7.93 -5.35
N LYS A 16 -21.37 -6.87 -6.15
CA LYS A 16 -20.28 -5.90 -5.93
C LYS A 16 -20.27 -5.32 -4.51
N ASN A 17 -21.45 -5.07 -3.93
CA ASN A 17 -21.57 -4.58 -2.55
C ASN A 17 -21.13 -5.64 -1.53
N GLN A 18 -21.44 -6.91 -1.76
CA GLN A 18 -20.97 -8.00 -0.89
C GLN A 18 -19.45 -8.17 -0.95
N ILE A 19 -18.84 -7.93 -2.11
CA ILE A 19 -17.37 -7.92 -2.26
C ILE A 19 -16.77 -6.72 -1.53
N ALA A 20 -17.32 -5.51 -1.76
CA ALA A 20 -16.84 -4.28 -1.14
C ALA A 20 -16.82 -4.35 0.40
N VAL A 21 -17.93 -4.75 1.03
CA VAL A 21 -18.01 -4.85 2.50
C VAL A 21 -16.96 -5.79 3.08
N ARG A 22 -16.60 -6.87 2.37
CA ARG A 22 -15.60 -7.84 2.84
C ARG A 22 -14.18 -7.32 2.66
N LEU A 23 -13.94 -6.62 1.55
CA LEU A 23 -12.69 -5.90 1.34
C LEU A 23 -12.51 -4.79 2.38
N ASP A 24 -13.58 -4.08 2.77
CA ASP A 24 -13.50 -3.05 3.82
C ASP A 24 -13.04 -3.65 5.16
N ILE A 25 -13.54 -4.83 5.55
CA ILE A 25 -13.08 -5.52 6.76
C ILE A 25 -11.59 -5.87 6.67
N LEU A 26 -11.13 -6.33 5.50
CA LEU A 26 -9.73 -6.62 5.25
C LEU A 26 -8.86 -5.36 5.34
N PHE A 27 -9.27 -4.25 4.70
CA PHE A 27 -8.50 -3.01 4.69
C PHE A 27 -8.48 -2.36 6.08
N ILE A 28 -9.57 -2.40 6.83
CA ILE A 28 -9.58 -1.96 8.24
C ILE A 28 -8.57 -2.76 9.07
N LEU A 29 -8.46 -4.07 8.83
CA LEU A 29 -7.43 -4.89 9.48
C LEU A 29 -6.02 -4.49 9.05
N CYS A 30 -5.80 -4.23 7.76
CA CYS A 30 -4.51 -3.77 7.24
C CYS A 30 -4.10 -2.46 7.90
N ASP A 31 -4.96 -1.44 7.86
CA ASP A 31 -4.71 -0.14 8.48
C ASP A 31 -4.45 -0.29 9.99
N TYR A 32 -5.23 -1.12 10.67
CA TYR A 32 -5.03 -1.40 12.09
C TYR A 32 -3.69 -2.07 12.40
N LEU A 33 -3.23 -2.98 11.54
CA LEU A 33 -1.93 -3.64 11.70
C LEU A 33 -0.77 -2.68 11.39
N ASP A 34 -0.89 -1.90 10.33
CA ASP A 34 0.09 -0.89 9.90
C ASP A 34 0.31 0.15 11.00
N ASP A 35 -0.77 0.72 11.54
CA ASP A 35 -0.78 1.64 12.68
C ASP A 35 -0.08 1.07 13.93
N ILE A 36 -0.23 -0.23 14.20
CA ILE A 36 0.42 -0.91 15.33
C ILE A 36 1.92 -1.11 15.06
N LEU A 37 2.29 -1.49 13.83
CA LEU A 37 3.67 -1.78 13.45
C LEU A 37 4.50 -0.50 13.42
N ASP A 38 3.96 0.56 12.83
CA ASP A 38 4.64 1.84 12.67
C ASP A 38 4.64 2.68 13.95
N GLY A 39 3.72 2.38 14.88
CA GLY A 39 3.57 3.16 16.11
C GLY A 39 2.89 4.52 15.89
N ASP A 40 2.32 4.73 14.70
CA ASP A 40 1.56 5.92 14.31
C ASP A 40 0.19 6.01 15.03
N SER A 41 -0.27 4.92 15.63
CA SER A 41 -1.59 4.85 16.25
C SER A 41 -1.70 5.68 17.55
N VAL A 42 -2.85 6.36 17.72
CA VAL A 42 -3.29 6.94 19.00
C VAL A 42 -3.87 5.87 19.95
N ILE A 43 -3.81 4.58 19.56
CA ILE A 43 -4.53 3.50 20.24
C ILE A 43 -3.78 3.10 21.51
N THR A 44 -4.22 3.66 22.65
CA THR A 44 -3.68 3.36 23.98
C THR A 44 -4.22 2.05 24.55
N LEU A 45 -4.05 0.93 23.83
CA LEU A 45 -4.37 -0.40 24.32
C LEU A 45 -3.09 -1.16 24.68
N PRO A 46 -3.12 -2.04 25.70
CA PRO A 46 -2.02 -2.96 25.95
C PRO A 46 -1.70 -3.82 24.72
N LYS A 47 -0.41 -4.09 24.47
CA LYS A 47 0.05 -4.84 23.29
C LYS A 47 -0.65 -6.19 23.10
N ASN A 48 -0.99 -6.88 24.19
CA ASN A 48 -1.74 -8.14 24.13
C ASN A 48 -3.17 -7.95 23.60
N GLU A 49 -3.85 -6.88 23.95
CA GLU A 49 -5.21 -6.57 23.46
C GLU A 49 -5.19 -6.19 21.98
N LEU A 50 -4.18 -5.41 21.56
CA LEU A 50 -3.94 -5.07 20.16
C LEU A 50 -3.77 -6.34 19.31
N LEU A 51 -2.94 -7.29 19.77
CA LEU A 51 -2.71 -8.56 19.08
C LEU A 51 -3.97 -9.44 19.03
N ILE A 52 -4.73 -9.54 20.12
CA ILE A 52 -5.99 -10.31 20.15
C ILE A 52 -7.02 -9.72 19.17
N THR A 53 -7.09 -8.39 19.09
CA THR A 53 -8.00 -7.68 18.17
C THR A 53 -7.60 -7.93 16.72
N ALA A 54 -6.32 -7.77 16.39
CA ALA A 54 -5.78 -8.04 15.06
C ALA A 54 -6.03 -9.49 14.62
N MET A 55 -5.77 -10.47 15.50
CA MET A 55 -6.05 -11.89 15.22
C MET A 55 -7.54 -12.13 14.96
N SER A 56 -8.41 -11.49 15.74
CA SER A 56 -9.87 -11.64 15.60
C SER A 56 -10.36 -11.10 14.26
N LEU A 57 -9.92 -9.89 13.89
CA LEU A 57 -10.21 -9.27 12.60
C LEU A 57 -9.66 -10.09 11.41
N LEU A 58 -8.46 -10.68 11.56
CA LEU A 58 -7.88 -11.58 10.56
C LEU A 58 -8.75 -12.81 10.31
N PHE A 59 -9.20 -13.49 11.36
CA PHE A 59 -10.07 -14.65 11.21
C PHE A 59 -11.43 -14.30 10.61
N ILE A 60 -12.00 -13.15 10.98
CA ILE A 60 -13.25 -12.64 10.38
C ILE A 60 -13.02 -12.37 8.88
N SER A 61 -11.99 -11.63 8.53
CA SER A 61 -11.68 -11.28 7.13
C SER A 61 -11.46 -12.52 6.26
N ILE A 62 -10.65 -13.48 6.72
CA ILE A 62 -10.43 -14.74 5.99
C ILE A 62 -11.73 -15.53 5.87
N GLY A 63 -12.54 -15.61 6.93
CA GLY A 63 -13.83 -16.30 6.91
C GLY A 63 -14.77 -15.71 5.87
N GLU A 64 -14.92 -14.39 5.86
CA GLU A 64 -15.75 -13.65 4.93
C GLU A 64 -15.30 -13.79 3.47
N LEU A 65 -13.98 -13.75 3.22
CA LEU A 65 -13.40 -13.98 1.89
C LEU A 65 -13.61 -15.42 1.43
N CYS A 66 -13.53 -16.41 2.34
CA CYS A 66 -13.82 -17.81 2.02
C CYS A 66 -15.28 -18.03 1.64
N GLU A 67 -16.23 -17.25 2.19
CA GLU A 67 -17.64 -17.37 1.83
C GLU A 67 -17.95 -16.92 0.39
N LEU A 68 -17.13 -16.02 -0.18
CA LEU A 68 -17.20 -15.65 -1.60
C LEU A 68 -16.82 -16.81 -2.52
N ASN A 69 -16.20 -17.86 -1.98
CA ASN A 69 -15.39 -18.82 -2.72
C ASN A 69 -16.09 -20.15 -3.04
N LYS A 70 -17.42 -20.21 -2.94
CA LYS A 70 -18.21 -21.45 -3.15
C LYS A 70 -18.44 -21.74 -4.64
N ASN A 71 -17.34 -21.97 -5.39
CA ASN A 71 -17.22 -22.51 -6.76
C ASN A 71 -16.85 -21.54 -7.90
N TYR A 72 -16.57 -20.24 -7.64
CA TYR A 72 -16.23 -19.29 -8.72
C TYR A 72 -14.80 -18.74 -8.67
N LEU A 73 -14.18 -18.76 -7.50
CA LEU A 73 -12.85 -18.21 -7.30
C LEU A 73 -11.91 -19.36 -6.87
N ASP A 74 -10.63 -19.18 -7.14
CA ASP A 74 -9.56 -19.99 -6.59
C ASP A 74 -9.12 -19.42 -5.24
N THR A 75 -9.36 -20.16 -4.16
CA THR A 75 -8.91 -19.82 -2.80
C THR A 75 -7.40 -19.70 -2.70
N SER A 76 -6.65 -20.54 -3.42
CA SER A 76 -5.20 -20.50 -3.38
C SER A 76 -4.66 -19.15 -3.90
N LYS A 77 -5.37 -18.55 -4.86
CA LYS A 77 -5.04 -17.24 -5.42
C LYS A 77 -5.34 -16.09 -4.45
N ILE A 78 -6.42 -16.17 -3.69
CA ILE A 78 -6.70 -15.20 -2.60
C ILE A 78 -5.59 -15.27 -1.56
N LEU A 79 -5.25 -16.49 -1.10
CA LEU A 79 -4.19 -16.70 -0.12
C LEU A 79 -2.82 -16.25 -0.64
N PHE A 80 -2.54 -16.44 -1.93
CA PHE A 80 -1.36 -15.92 -2.59
C PHE A 80 -1.28 -14.40 -2.46
N PHE A 81 -2.33 -13.65 -2.82
CA PHE A 81 -2.32 -12.19 -2.70
C PHE A 81 -2.11 -11.70 -1.26
N LEU A 82 -2.77 -12.33 -0.29
CA LEU A 82 -2.58 -11.98 1.13
C LEU A 82 -1.16 -12.27 1.60
N THR A 83 -0.57 -13.40 1.18
CA THR A 83 0.79 -13.79 1.56
C THR A 83 1.83 -12.85 0.96
N GLU A 84 1.68 -12.49 -0.32
CA GLU A 84 2.58 -11.55 -0.98
C GLU A 84 2.52 -10.15 -0.34
N SER A 85 1.33 -9.68 0.03
CA SER A 85 1.15 -8.42 0.76
C SER A 85 1.89 -8.43 2.10
N ILE A 86 1.76 -9.50 2.88
CA ILE A 86 2.48 -9.67 4.15
C ILE A 86 4.00 -9.73 3.95
N ASN A 87 4.47 -10.36 2.88
CA ASN A 87 5.90 -10.38 2.55
C ASN A 87 6.42 -8.97 2.22
N GLY A 88 5.62 -8.18 1.49
CA GLY A 88 5.90 -6.77 1.24
C GLY A 88 5.93 -5.93 2.51
N GLU A 89 4.93 -6.09 3.38
CA GLU A 89 4.87 -5.43 4.70
C GLU A 89 6.10 -5.73 5.55
N ARG A 90 6.52 -6.99 5.56
CA ARG A 90 7.73 -7.41 6.26
C ARG A 90 8.97 -6.71 5.72
N PHE A 91 9.06 -6.54 4.39
CA PHE A 91 10.18 -5.81 3.81
C PHE A 91 10.13 -4.35 4.27
N ASP A 92 9.01 -3.66 4.09
CA ASP A 92 8.82 -2.26 4.51
C ASP A 92 9.23 -2.03 5.97
N PHE A 93 8.69 -2.83 6.89
CA PHE A 93 8.96 -2.73 8.32
C PHE A 93 10.45 -2.84 8.69
N TYR A 94 11.23 -3.64 7.97
CA TYR A 94 12.67 -3.82 8.23
C TYR A 94 13.57 -2.94 7.36
N SER A 95 13.00 -2.16 6.44
CA SER A 95 13.77 -1.39 5.46
C SER A 95 14.04 0.01 5.98
N THR A 96 15.30 0.22 6.32
CA THR A 96 15.85 1.53 6.68
C THR A 96 16.76 1.99 5.55
N LEU A 97 16.68 3.27 5.20
CA LEU A 97 17.54 3.90 4.21
C LEU A 97 19.01 3.62 4.53
N SER A 98 19.73 3.13 3.52
CA SER A 98 21.12 2.74 3.63
C SER A 98 21.91 3.14 2.39
N GLU A 99 23.21 2.84 2.38
CA GLU A 99 24.05 3.18 1.25
C GLU A 99 23.70 2.44 -0.04
N ASP A 100 23.14 1.24 0.09
CA ASP A 100 22.75 0.33 -0.98
C ASP A 100 21.32 0.61 -1.49
N SER A 101 20.62 1.56 -0.86
CA SER A 101 19.25 1.91 -1.21
C SER A 101 19.16 2.52 -2.61
N SER A 102 18.17 2.06 -3.38
CA SER A 102 18.01 2.46 -4.77
C SER A 102 16.56 2.37 -5.22
N ALA A 103 16.21 3.17 -6.23
CA ALA A 103 14.87 3.12 -6.83
C ALA A 103 14.52 1.74 -7.38
N GLU A 104 15.49 0.98 -7.90
CA GLU A 104 15.26 -0.39 -8.39
C GLU A 104 14.86 -1.34 -7.26
N VAL A 105 15.56 -1.29 -6.12
CA VAL A 105 15.20 -2.09 -4.94
C VAL A 105 13.83 -1.67 -4.41
N TYR A 106 13.57 -0.37 -4.33
CA TYR A 106 12.27 0.17 -3.94
C TYR A 106 11.13 -0.40 -4.81
N PHE A 107 11.19 -0.22 -6.13
CA PHE A 107 10.12 -0.69 -7.02
C PHE A 107 10.00 -2.22 -7.06
N SER A 108 11.09 -2.97 -6.87
CA SER A 108 11.02 -4.43 -6.87
C SER A 108 10.41 -5.03 -5.60
N LYS A 109 10.44 -4.31 -4.47
CA LYS A 109 10.03 -4.85 -3.16
C LYS A 109 8.88 -4.10 -2.50
N MET A 110 8.88 -2.77 -2.48
CA MET A 110 7.79 -2.00 -1.85
C MET A 110 6.45 -2.20 -2.57
N LEU A 111 6.49 -2.41 -3.88
CA LEU A 111 5.28 -2.72 -4.64
C LEU A 111 4.64 -4.05 -4.20
N GLN A 112 5.37 -4.96 -3.55
CA GLN A 112 4.81 -6.21 -3.04
C GLN A 112 3.88 -6.01 -1.83
N LYS A 113 3.92 -4.86 -1.12
CA LYS A 113 3.03 -4.56 0.02
C LYS A 113 1.59 -4.33 -0.46
N SER A 114 1.41 -3.32 -1.30
CA SER A 114 0.09 -2.80 -1.69
C SER A 114 -0.46 -3.44 -2.97
N THR A 115 0.39 -3.84 -3.93
CA THR A 115 -0.07 -4.36 -5.22
C THR A 115 -0.91 -5.63 -5.10
N PRO A 116 -0.52 -6.65 -4.32
CA PRO A 116 -1.30 -7.87 -4.20
C PRO A 116 -2.71 -7.62 -3.65
N LEU A 117 -2.88 -6.65 -2.75
CA LEU A 117 -4.21 -6.28 -2.23
C LEU A 117 -5.06 -5.61 -3.31
N VAL A 118 -4.49 -4.69 -4.09
CA VAL A 118 -5.22 -4.10 -5.24
C VAL A 118 -5.57 -5.17 -6.28
N GLN A 119 -4.66 -6.11 -6.55
CA GLN A 119 -4.93 -7.26 -7.41
C GLN A 119 -6.04 -8.15 -6.87
N LEU A 120 -6.11 -8.36 -5.55
CA LEU A 120 -7.21 -9.08 -4.90
C LEU A 120 -8.55 -8.37 -5.15
N VAL A 121 -8.62 -7.04 -5.03
CA VAL A 121 -9.85 -6.27 -5.33
C VAL A 121 -10.34 -6.57 -6.75
N PHE A 122 -9.45 -6.44 -7.75
CA PHE A 122 -9.79 -6.72 -9.14
C PHE A 122 -10.15 -8.18 -9.38
N TYR A 123 -9.43 -9.10 -8.75
CA TYR A 123 -9.71 -10.53 -8.87
C TYR A 123 -11.09 -10.90 -8.33
N LEU A 124 -11.51 -10.33 -7.20
CA LEU A 124 -12.85 -10.56 -6.65
C LEU A 124 -13.94 -9.90 -7.52
N ALA A 125 -13.68 -8.73 -8.09
CA ALA A 125 -14.66 -7.96 -8.84
C ALA A 125 -14.82 -8.41 -10.31
N CYS A 126 -13.73 -8.84 -10.95
CA CYS A 126 -13.69 -9.22 -12.37
C CYS A 126 -12.60 -10.29 -12.66
N PRO A 127 -12.77 -11.52 -12.16
CA PRO A 127 -11.72 -12.55 -12.24
C PRO A 127 -11.31 -12.93 -13.67
N ASP A 128 -12.22 -12.82 -14.64
CA ASP A 128 -12.01 -13.28 -16.02
C ASP A 128 -11.07 -12.39 -16.86
N ASN A 129 -10.71 -11.20 -16.36
CA ASN A 129 -9.95 -10.18 -17.12
C ASN A 129 -8.53 -9.95 -16.57
N GLU A 130 -7.88 -11.00 -16.05
CA GLU A 130 -6.58 -10.88 -15.37
C GLU A 130 -5.50 -10.17 -16.17
N LEU A 131 -5.39 -10.47 -17.46
CA LEU A 131 -4.40 -9.83 -18.33
C LEU A 131 -4.58 -8.31 -18.44
N ILE A 132 -5.78 -7.80 -18.17
CA ILE A 132 -6.09 -6.37 -18.22
C ILE A 132 -5.91 -5.75 -16.84
N TRP A 133 -6.50 -6.36 -15.80
CA TRP A 133 -6.52 -5.73 -14.49
C TRP A 133 -5.18 -5.83 -13.76
N LYS A 134 -4.29 -6.76 -14.11
CA LYS A 134 -3.00 -6.92 -13.43
C LYS A 134 -2.10 -5.70 -13.59
N ASP A 135 -1.96 -5.21 -14.81
CA ASP A 135 -1.16 -4.01 -15.11
C ASP A 135 -1.83 -2.75 -14.55
N CYS A 136 -3.17 -2.68 -14.62
CA CYS A 136 -3.92 -1.62 -13.97
C CYS A 136 -3.69 -1.59 -12.46
N ALA A 137 -3.74 -2.75 -11.80
CA ALA A 137 -3.56 -2.87 -10.36
C ALA A 137 -2.14 -2.45 -9.95
N GLN A 138 -1.12 -2.87 -10.71
CA GLN A 138 0.27 -2.50 -10.50
C GLN A 138 0.48 -0.98 -10.59
N ASN A 139 -0.07 -0.36 -11.63
CA ASN A 139 0.08 1.08 -11.83
C ASN A 139 -0.70 1.87 -10.76
N LEU A 140 -1.90 1.41 -10.40
CA LEU A 140 -2.70 2.07 -9.37
C LEU A 140 -2.05 1.96 -7.98
N SER A 141 -1.56 0.79 -7.58
CA SER A 141 -0.85 0.61 -6.31
C SER A 141 0.45 1.42 -6.26
N THR A 142 1.18 1.47 -7.37
CA THR A 142 2.41 2.27 -7.48
C THR A 142 2.10 3.76 -7.30
N ALA A 143 1.05 4.26 -7.94
CA ALA A 143 0.64 5.65 -7.80
C ALA A 143 0.31 6.02 -6.34
N PHE A 144 -0.49 5.18 -5.67
CA PHE A 144 -0.87 5.43 -4.28
C PHE A 144 0.31 5.32 -3.31
N GLN A 145 1.20 4.35 -3.50
CA GLN A 145 2.39 4.22 -2.64
C GLN A 145 3.31 5.43 -2.78
N LEU A 146 3.62 5.84 -4.03
CA LEU A 146 4.49 7.00 -4.28
C LEU A 146 3.92 8.29 -3.69
N GLN A 147 2.60 8.43 -3.72
CA GLN A 147 1.94 9.57 -3.10
C GLN A 147 1.99 9.52 -1.57
N ASN A 148 1.69 8.38 -0.96
CA ASN A 148 1.76 8.22 0.49
C ASN A 148 3.18 8.51 0.99
N ASP A 149 4.18 7.85 0.41
CA ASP A 149 5.59 8.07 0.77
C ASP A 149 6.00 9.54 0.66
N ALA A 150 5.58 10.23 -0.41
CA ALA A 150 5.89 11.64 -0.63
C ALA A 150 5.26 12.55 0.44
N LEU A 151 4.07 12.21 0.94
CA LEU A 151 3.36 12.99 1.96
C LEU A 151 3.84 12.65 3.37
N ASP A 152 4.01 11.37 3.69
CA ASP A 152 4.42 10.91 5.02
C ASP A 152 5.88 11.30 5.33
N CYS A 153 6.75 11.35 4.31
CA CYS A 153 8.10 11.91 4.46
C CYS A 153 8.13 13.42 4.78
N MET A 154 7.03 14.13 4.56
CA MET A 154 6.91 15.56 4.88
C MET A 154 6.30 15.82 6.27
N ASP A 155 5.77 14.79 6.93
CA ASP A 155 5.21 14.88 8.27
C ASP A 155 6.23 14.38 9.30
N THR A 156 6.75 15.29 10.12
CA THR A 156 7.76 14.96 11.13
C THR A 156 7.24 14.07 12.26
N SER A 157 5.92 13.82 12.33
CA SER A 157 5.31 12.90 13.30
C SER A 157 5.18 11.47 12.77
N LYS A 158 5.41 11.26 11.47
CA LYS A 158 5.22 9.96 10.80
C LYS A 158 6.45 9.06 10.89
N SER A 159 6.19 7.76 10.97
CA SER A 159 7.23 6.74 11.09
C SER A 159 8.23 6.75 9.93
N ASP A 160 7.79 7.08 8.71
CA ASP A 160 8.63 7.13 7.50
C ASP A 160 9.87 7.99 7.70
N LEU A 161 9.69 9.20 8.21
CA LEU A 161 10.77 10.13 8.46
C LEU A 161 11.57 9.75 9.71
N VAL A 162 10.88 9.40 10.80
CA VAL A 162 11.50 9.13 12.11
C VAL A 162 12.35 7.86 12.09
N LEU A 163 11.90 6.83 11.36
CA LEU A 163 12.58 5.54 11.25
C LEU A 163 13.49 5.46 10.02
N PHE A 164 13.61 6.56 9.26
CA PHE A 164 14.37 6.62 8.01
C PHE A 164 13.96 5.48 7.08
N LYS A 165 12.65 5.25 6.88
CA LYS A 165 12.17 4.19 6.01
C LYS A 165 12.75 4.36 4.61
N GLU A 166 12.96 3.24 3.92
CA GLU A 166 13.52 3.22 2.56
C GLU A 166 12.49 3.67 1.50
N THR A 167 11.95 4.88 1.63
CA THR A 167 10.97 5.47 0.72
C THR A 167 11.64 6.14 -0.49
N LEU A 168 10.91 6.27 -1.59
CA LEU A 168 11.49 6.86 -2.81
C LEU A 168 11.95 8.32 -2.65
N PRO A 169 11.22 9.21 -1.93
CA PRO A 169 11.71 10.55 -1.64
C PRO A 169 13.07 10.54 -0.91
N PHE A 170 13.22 9.68 0.10
CA PHE A 170 14.47 9.51 0.86
C PHE A 170 15.62 9.05 -0.02
N ILE A 171 15.38 8.04 -0.85
CA ILE A 171 16.37 7.52 -1.80
C ILE A 171 16.82 8.62 -2.75
N LYS A 172 15.89 9.40 -3.31
CA LYS A 172 16.22 10.47 -4.28
C LYS A 172 16.94 11.64 -3.64
N ALA A 173 16.59 12.01 -2.42
CA ALA A 173 17.32 13.01 -1.66
C ALA A 173 18.74 12.53 -1.29
N LEU A 174 18.91 11.25 -0.91
CA LEU A 174 20.24 10.68 -0.65
C LEU A 174 21.12 10.67 -1.92
N GLU A 175 20.57 10.25 -3.06
CA GLU A 175 21.26 10.31 -4.36
C GLU A 175 21.71 11.75 -4.66
N TYR A 176 20.82 12.73 -4.49
CA TYR A 176 21.12 14.14 -4.74
C TYR A 176 22.17 14.69 -3.77
N ALA A 177 22.05 14.40 -2.47
CA ALA A 177 22.99 14.83 -1.43
C ALA A 177 24.40 14.28 -1.65
N ARG A 178 24.52 13.04 -2.13
CA ARG A 178 25.82 12.43 -2.50
C ARG A 178 26.47 13.16 -3.67
N ILE A 179 25.70 13.47 -4.71
CA ILE A 179 26.19 14.21 -5.88
C ILE A 179 26.67 15.62 -5.49
N HIS A 180 25.92 16.29 -4.62
CA HIS A 180 26.20 17.67 -4.20
C HIS A 180 27.07 17.78 -2.95
N THR A 181 27.48 16.64 -2.37
CA THR A 181 28.29 16.56 -1.14
C THR A 181 27.68 17.31 0.05
N ASP A 182 26.35 17.25 0.22
CA ASP A 182 25.67 17.91 1.33
C ASP A 182 25.99 17.20 2.66
N LYS A 183 26.94 17.77 3.40
CA LYS A 183 27.41 17.17 4.66
C LYS A 183 26.34 17.09 5.72
N ARG A 184 25.40 18.05 5.77
CA ARG A 184 24.38 18.06 6.83
C ARG A 184 23.42 16.90 6.63
N PHE A 185 22.90 16.73 5.41
CA PHE A 185 22.02 15.61 5.08
C PHE A 185 22.73 14.28 5.33
N LEU A 186 23.93 14.11 4.79
CA LEU A 186 24.69 12.86 4.92
C LEU A 186 25.00 12.51 6.38
N THR A 187 25.37 13.49 7.22
CA THR A 187 25.61 13.26 8.65
C THR A 187 24.34 12.86 9.40
N ILE A 188 23.19 13.45 9.08
CA ILE A 188 21.91 13.08 9.70
C ILE A 188 21.55 11.62 9.34
N ILE A 189 21.70 11.23 8.08
CA ILE A 189 21.45 9.85 7.64
C ILE A 189 22.45 8.87 8.27
N GLU A 190 23.75 9.16 8.24
CA GLU A 190 24.81 8.29 8.76
C GLU A 190 24.65 8.01 10.27
N HIS A 191 24.19 9.00 11.03
CA HIS A 191 24.03 8.90 12.47
C HIS A 191 22.58 8.72 12.93
N GLN A 192 21.63 8.59 11.99
CA GLN A 192 20.19 8.45 12.25
C GLN A 192 19.69 9.47 13.29
N ILE A 193 19.97 10.76 13.05
CA ILE A 193 19.66 11.83 14.00
C ILE A 193 18.16 12.19 13.90
N THR A 194 17.42 12.00 14.99
CA THR A 194 15.94 12.14 15.05
C THR A 194 15.43 13.32 15.86
N ASP A 195 16.26 14.32 16.18
CA ASP A 195 15.78 15.53 16.82
C ASP A 195 14.90 16.36 15.87
N GLU A 196 14.00 17.17 16.44
CA GLU A 196 12.99 17.95 15.69
C GLU A 196 13.61 18.83 14.59
N ASP A 197 14.77 19.45 14.87
CA ASP A 197 15.48 20.33 13.94
C ASP A 197 16.09 19.53 12.77
N SER A 198 16.58 18.32 13.05
CA SER A 198 17.11 17.39 12.04
C SER A 198 16.00 16.82 11.16
N LEU A 199 14.88 16.39 11.74
CA LEU A 199 13.72 15.87 11.00
C LEU A 199 13.10 16.96 10.11
N ALA A 200 12.88 18.16 10.64
CA ALA A 200 12.38 19.30 9.87
C ALA A 200 13.33 19.65 8.71
N PHE A 201 14.65 19.55 8.93
CA PHE A 201 15.63 19.74 7.86
C PHE A 201 15.55 18.66 6.78
N LEU A 202 15.38 17.38 7.13
CA LEU A 202 15.25 16.32 6.14
C LEU A 202 14.02 16.53 5.25
N ALA A 203 12.86 16.83 5.86
CA ALA A 203 11.63 17.14 5.14
C ALA A 203 11.84 18.32 4.16
N PHE A 204 12.36 19.43 4.67
CA PHE A 204 12.69 20.60 3.85
C PHE A 204 13.67 20.26 2.71
N TYR A 205 14.71 19.49 2.99
CA TYR A 205 15.72 19.13 1.99
C TYR A 205 15.12 18.29 0.85
N MET A 206 14.27 17.31 1.18
CA MET A 206 13.59 16.48 0.17
C MET A 206 12.67 17.31 -0.73
N GLU A 207 11.98 18.29 -0.16
CA GLU A 207 11.16 19.22 -0.92
C GLU A 207 12.02 20.09 -1.85
N GLU A 208 13.05 20.75 -1.32
CA GLU A 208 13.90 21.68 -2.07
C GLU A 208 14.74 21.02 -3.16
N CYS A 209 15.22 19.79 -2.94
CA CYS A 209 15.96 19.04 -3.97
C CYS A 209 15.04 18.44 -5.05
N GLY A 210 13.72 18.58 -4.91
CA GLY A 210 12.72 18.09 -5.86
C GLY A 210 12.42 16.58 -5.75
N ALA A 211 12.86 15.91 -4.69
CA ALA A 211 12.60 14.48 -4.48
C ALA A 211 11.11 14.19 -4.27
N VAL A 212 10.43 15.05 -3.49
CA VAL A 212 8.97 14.97 -3.26
C VAL A 212 8.21 15.21 -4.57
N GLU A 213 8.54 16.29 -5.28
CA GLU A 213 7.90 16.62 -6.55
C GLU A 213 8.10 15.52 -7.61
N TYR A 214 9.29 14.92 -7.67
CA TYR A 214 9.58 13.77 -8.52
C TYR A 214 8.60 12.62 -8.25
N CYS A 215 8.38 12.27 -6.98
CA CYS A 215 7.50 11.17 -6.59
C CYS A 215 6.02 11.48 -6.92
N LEU A 216 5.54 12.69 -6.65
CA LEU A 216 4.17 13.10 -6.97
C LEU A 216 3.89 13.12 -8.48
N ARG A 217 4.86 13.57 -9.28
CA ARG A 217 4.77 13.52 -10.75
C ARG A 217 4.78 12.08 -11.26
N ALA A 218 5.64 11.22 -10.71
CA ALA A 218 5.66 9.80 -11.05
C ALA A 218 4.34 9.12 -10.67
N ALA A 219 3.79 9.40 -9.48
CA ALA A 219 2.48 8.91 -9.04
C ALA A 219 1.37 9.28 -10.03
N SER A 220 1.36 10.54 -10.48
CA SER A 220 0.40 11.03 -11.49
C SER A 220 0.51 10.28 -12.82
N LEU A 221 1.72 9.97 -13.27
CA LEU A 221 1.95 9.21 -14.50
C LEU A 221 1.43 7.77 -14.38
N TYR A 222 1.77 7.06 -13.30
CA TYR A 222 1.28 5.70 -13.06
C TYR A 222 -0.25 5.65 -12.96
N PHE A 223 -0.86 6.63 -12.28
CA PHE A 223 -2.32 6.71 -12.20
C PHE A 223 -2.97 6.90 -13.58
N GLU A 224 -2.43 7.81 -14.40
CA GLU A 224 -2.91 8.03 -15.76
C GLU A 224 -2.78 6.75 -16.60
N GLU A 225 -1.67 6.02 -16.49
CA GLU A 225 -1.50 4.74 -17.18
C GLU A 225 -2.51 3.68 -16.72
N ALA A 226 -2.74 3.53 -15.41
CA ALA A 226 -3.77 2.63 -14.87
C ALA A 226 -5.15 2.98 -15.47
N PHE A 227 -5.46 4.27 -15.53
CA PHE A 227 -6.72 4.74 -16.09
C PHE A 227 -6.84 4.49 -17.59
N GLN A 228 -5.79 4.71 -18.37
CA GLN A 228 -5.80 4.39 -19.81
C GLN A 228 -6.05 2.90 -20.06
N ILE A 229 -5.46 2.01 -19.24
CA ILE A 229 -5.74 0.57 -19.30
C ILE A 229 -7.24 0.33 -19.07
N LEU A 230 -7.82 0.93 -18.03
CA LEU A 230 -9.24 0.76 -17.74
C LEU A 230 -10.13 1.32 -18.86
N LYS A 231 -9.86 2.52 -19.35
CA LYS A 231 -10.63 3.18 -20.41
C LYS A 231 -10.64 2.38 -21.71
N ASN A 232 -9.50 1.77 -22.07
CA ASN A 232 -9.38 0.97 -23.28
C ASN A 232 -10.10 -0.39 -23.18
N ASN A 233 -10.38 -0.85 -21.96
CA ASN A 233 -10.94 -2.18 -21.70
C ASN A 233 -12.32 -2.16 -21.02
N SER A 234 -12.82 -0.99 -20.62
CA SER A 234 -14.11 -0.80 -19.96
C SER A 234 -14.71 0.58 -20.25
N ASN A 235 -16.04 0.65 -20.37
CA ASN A 235 -16.79 1.90 -20.54
C ASN A 235 -16.84 2.68 -19.20
N ILE A 236 -15.70 3.22 -18.74
CA ILE A 236 -15.66 4.06 -17.54
C ILE A 236 -16.19 5.45 -17.87
N SER A 237 -17.12 5.96 -17.04
CA SER A 237 -17.65 7.31 -17.20
C SER A 237 -16.65 8.37 -16.75
N VAL A 238 -16.78 9.58 -17.29
CA VAL A 238 -15.96 10.73 -16.90
C VAL A 238 -16.14 11.10 -15.43
N GLU A 239 -17.30 10.82 -14.82
CA GLU A 239 -17.50 11.06 -13.38
C GLU A 239 -16.64 10.12 -12.53
N VAL A 240 -16.54 8.84 -12.91
CA VAL A 240 -15.68 7.87 -12.21
C VAL A 240 -14.20 8.27 -12.35
N PHE A 241 -13.78 8.77 -13.51
CA PHE A 241 -12.44 9.33 -13.69
C PHE A 241 -12.16 10.48 -12.73
N THR A 242 -13.09 11.43 -12.64
CA THR A 242 -12.94 12.62 -11.79
C THR A 242 -12.88 12.22 -10.32
N LEU A 243 -13.72 11.26 -9.91
CA LEU A 243 -13.71 10.72 -8.55
C LEU A 243 -12.40 10.00 -8.24
N LEU A 244 -11.93 9.09 -9.11
CA LEU A 244 -10.67 8.38 -8.89
C LEU A 244 -9.50 9.37 -8.81
N LYS A 245 -9.46 10.37 -9.69
CA LYS A 245 -8.43 11.40 -9.69
C LYS A 245 -8.45 12.25 -8.41
N SER A 246 -9.62 12.47 -7.81
CA SER A 246 -9.74 13.20 -6.54
C SER A 246 -9.09 12.50 -5.34
N TYR A 247 -8.83 11.20 -5.43
CA TYR A 247 -8.06 10.48 -4.40
C TYR A 247 -6.56 10.72 -4.51
N LEU A 248 -6.06 11.20 -5.65
CA LEU A 248 -4.73 11.75 -5.70
C LEU A 248 -4.77 13.16 -5.09
N LYS A 249 -4.18 13.32 -3.91
CA LYS A 249 -3.85 14.64 -3.37
C LYS A 249 -2.91 15.37 -4.35
N GLU A 250 -3.39 16.47 -4.93
CA GLU A 250 -2.56 17.41 -5.71
C GLU A 250 -1.62 18.21 -4.79
#